data_AF-A0A5J6YWI4-F1
#
_entry.id   AF-A0A5J6YWI4-F1
#
_cell.length_a   1.000
_cell.length_b   1.000
_cell.length_c   1.000
_cell.angle_alpha   90.00
_cell.angle_beta   90.00
_cell.angle_gamma   90.00
#
_symmetry.space_group_name_H-M   'P 1'
#
loop_
_entity.id
_entity.type
_entity.pdbx_description
1 polymer ?
#
loop_
_entity_poly.entity_id
_entity_poly.type
_entity_poly.pdbx_seq_one_letter_code
_entity_poly.pdbx_strand_id
1 'polypeptide(L)'
;MKTSIRALTLVLGLSGLGLLGLADAATATTTANANLRRLPSPQGQVLRVVPGNTLLTVACTGDWCRTTYQGRGGYLARSLLRPTSKSSALTGTGTVYYASCTALRAAGAAPIRLGKPGYRTGLDSNRNSVACDRGDR
;
A
#
# COMPACT_ATOMS: atom_id res chain seq x y z
N MET A 1 -30.58 -33.27 49.98
CA MET A 1 -30.85 -31.96 49.35
C MET A 1 -30.33 -32.01 47.92
N LYS A 2 -31.23 -31.82 46.94
CA LYS A 2 -31.00 -31.95 45.49
C LYS A 2 -30.26 -30.73 44.95
N THR A 3 -29.16 -30.90 44.22
CA THR A 3 -28.63 -29.86 43.32
C THR A 3 -28.84 -30.32 41.88
N SER A 4 -29.68 -29.56 41.19
CA SER A 4 -30.28 -29.85 39.89
C SER A 4 -29.40 -29.27 38.79
N ILE A 5 -28.99 -30.11 37.84
CA ILE A 5 -28.40 -29.72 36.56
C ILE A 5 -29.53 -29.13 35.70
N ARG A 6 -29.43 -27.85 35.34
CA ARG A 6 -30.22 -27.25 34.26
C ARG A 6 -29.31 -26.99 33.07
N ALA A 7 -29.54 -27.78 32.02
CA ALA A 7 -28.99 -27.52 30.71
C ALA A 7 -29.73 -26.35 30.02
N LEU A 8 -29.01 -25.72 29.10
CA LEU A 8 -29.49 -25.11 27.86
C LEU A 8 -30.17 -23.73 27.95
N THR A 9 -29.43 -22.70 27.54
CA THR A 9 -29.95 -21.67 26.62
C THR A 9 -28.78 -21.09 25.82
N LEU A 10 -28.66 -21.60 24.59
CA LEU A 10 -27.92 -21.00 23.50
C LEU A 10 -28.81 -19.91 22.90
N VAL A 11 -28.48 -18.63 23.08
CA VAL A 11 -28.90 -17.56 22.16
C VAL A 11 -27.71 -16.66 21.91
N LEU A 12 -27.28 -16.69 20.66
CA LEU A 12 -26.30 -15.82 20.06
C LEU A 12 -26.74 -14.35 20.21
N GLY A 13 -25.92 -13.55 20.89
CA GLY A 13 -26.05 -12.10 20.95
C GLY A 13 -24.77 -11.41 20.48
N LEU A 14 -24.23 -11.81 19.32
CA LEU A 14 -23.26 -10.96 18.62
C LEU A 14 -24.04 -9.80 18.00
N SER A 15 -24.36 -8.79 18.82
CA SER A 15 -24.74 -7.46 18.34
C SER A 15 -23.49 -6.76 17.80
N GLY A 16 -22.92 -7.32 16.74
CA GLY A 16 -21.81 -6.78 15.96
C GLY A 16 -22.34 -6.07 14.72
N LEU A 17 -23.15 -5.03 14.88
CA LEU A 17 -23.36 -4.00 13.85
C LEU A 17 -22.62 -2.73 14.26
N GLY A 18 -21.31 -2.86 14.49
CA GLY A 18 -20.41 -1.71 14.41
C GLY A 18 -20.11 -1.50 12.93
N LEU A 19 -20.53 -0.36 12.38
CA LEU A 19 -20.29 0.03 11.00
C LEU A 19 -18.88 -0.38 10.56
N LEU A 20 -18.78 -1.19 9.51
CA LEU A 20 -17.56 -1.31 8.72
C LEU A 20 -17.34 0.06 8.06
N GLY A 21 -16.80 1.00 8.83
CA GLY A 21 -16.26 2.23 8.29
C GLY A 21 -15.21 1.83 7.29
N LEU A 22 -15.43 2.18 6.02
CA LEU A 22 -14.42 2.12 5.00
C LEU A 22 -13.29 3.03 5.48
N ALA A 23 -12.27 2.45 6.10
CA ALA A 23 -11.06 3.19 6.41
C ALA A 23 -10.33 3.34 5.07
N ASP A 24 -10.51 4.48 4.41
CA ASP A 24 -9.73 4.84 3.23
C ASP A 24 -8.24 4.90 3.61
N ALA A 25 -7.56 3.78 3.41
CA ALA A 25 -6.13 3.67 3.55
C ALA A 25 -5.48 4.32 2.32
N ALA A 26 -5.12 5.59 2.46
CA ALA A 26 -4.35 6.31 1.46
C ALA A 26 -2.85 6.10 1.72
N THR A 27 -2.03 6.22 0.68
CA THR A 27 -0.59 6.38 0.85
C THR A 27 -0.25 7.87 0.88
N ALA A 28 0.74 8.24 1.69
CA ALA A 28 1.28 9.60 1.73
C ALA A 28 2.78 9.58 2.03
N THR A 29 3.48 10.61 1.57
CA THR A 29 4.90 10.81 1.87
C THR A 29 5.06 12.01 2.79
N THR A 30 5.87 11.90 3.84
CA THR A 30 6.24 13.05 4.66
C THR A 30 7.08 14.05 3.85
N THR A 31 6.76 15.34 3.90
CA THR A 31 7.53 16.37 3.17
C THR A 31 8.71 16.90 3.98
N ALA A 32 8.72 16.68 5.29
CA ALA A 32 9.76 17.01 6.23
C ALA A 32 9.72 16.04 7.43
N ASN A 33 10.61 16.21 8.40
CA ASN A 33 10.54 15.46 9.65
C ASN A 33 9.21 15.77 10.37
N ALA A 34 8.47 14.72 10.72
CA ALA A 34 7.12 14.84 11.27
C ALA A 34 7.00 14.11 12.61
N ASN A 35 6.39 14.75 13.60
CA ASN A 35 6.17 14.15 14.91
C ASN A 35 4.99 13.18 14.88
N LEU A 36 5.24 11.89 15.13
CA LEU A 36 4.20 10.90 15.39
C LEU A 36 3.67 11.09 16.81
N ARG A 37 2.42 11.51 16.93
CA ARG A 37 1.80 11.86 18.22
C ARG A 37 0.82 10.81 18.69
N ARG A 38 0.62 10.72 20.01
CA ARG A 38 -0.36 9.82 20.63
C ARG A 38 -1.81 10.23 20.33
N LEU A 39 -2.07 11.54 20.25
CA LEU A 39 -3.39 12.13 19.99
C LEU A 39 -3.35 13.01 18.73
N PRO A 40 -4.48 13.18 18.03
CA PRO A 40 -4.62 14.09 16.89
C PRO A 40 -4.68 15.55 17.36
N SER A 41 -3.58 16.04 17.95
CA SER A 41 -3.47 17.39 18.50
C SER A 41 -2.01 17.86 18.50
N PRO A 42 -1.74 19.16 18.27
CA PRO A 42 -0.39 19.72 18.36
C PRO A 42 0.25 19.55 19.76
N GLN A 43 -0.57 19.45 20.79
CA GLN A 43 -0.17 19.25 22.19
C GLN A 43 -0.05 17.76 22.55
N GLY A 44 -0.45 16.84 21.66
CA GLY A 44 -0.35 15.41 21.89
C GLY A 44 1.10 14.96 22.08
N GLN A 45 1.34 14.04 23.03
CA GLN A 45 2.67 13.49 23.31
C GLN A 45 3.36 13.00 22.03
N VAL A 46 4.59 13.46 21.79
CA VAL A 46 5.44 12.96 20.70
C VAL A 46 5.96 11.58 21.07
N LEU A 47 5.65 10.58 20.24
CA LEU A 47 6.09 9.20 20.41
C LEU A 47 7.39 8.92 19.67
N ARG A 48 7.56 9.52 18.49
CA ARG A 48 8.74 9.42 17.63
C ARG A 48 8.73 10.53 16.58
N VAL A 49 9.88 10.78 15.96
CA VAL A 49 10.00 11.56 14.73
C VAL A 49 10.03 10.61 13.54
N VAL A 50 9.17 10.84 12.55
CA VAL A 50 9.20 10.19 11.24
C VAL A 50 10.04 11.07 10.31
N PRO A 51 11.12 10.56 9.69
CA PRO A 51 11.93 11.36 8.77
C PRO A 51 11.13 11.88 7.57
N GLY A 52 11.59 12.99 6.97
CA GLY A 52 11.09 13.43 5.65
C GLY A 52 11.30 12.36 4.57
N ASN A 53 10.53 12.43 3.49
CA ASN A 53 10.51 11.47 2.39
C ASN A 53 10.15 10.02 2.80
N THR A 54 9.48 9.84 3.94
CA THR A 54 9.00 8.52 4.39
C THR A 54 7.63 8.25 3.78
N LEU A 55 7.51 7.17 3.01
CA LEU A 55 6.23 6.66 2.51
C LEU A 55 5.48 5.90 3.62
N LEU A 56 4.22 6.26 3.84
CA LEU A 56 3.36 5.68 4.87
C LEU A 56 1.98 5.36 4.31
N THR A 57 1.36 4.33 4.87
CA THR A 57 -0.10 4.15 4.77
C THR A 57 -0.77 4.96 5.87
N VAL A 58 -1.74 5.77 5.51
CA VAL A 58 -2.42 6.74 6.38
C VAL A 58 -3.93 6.67 6.21
N ALA A 59 -4.65 6.89 7.31
CA ALA A 59 -6.09 7.15 7.30
C ALA A 59 -6.33 8.55 7.87
N CYS A 60 -6.75 9.48 7.03
CA CYS A 60 -6.82 10.91 7.38
C CYS A 60 -8.25 11.36 7.71
N THR A 61 -8.42 12.00 8.87
CA THR A 61 -9.67 12.64 9.30
C THR A 61 -9.37 14.08 9.69
N GLY A 62 -9.93 15.04 8.96
CA GLY A 62 -9.59 16.46 9.12
C GLY A 62 -8.09 16.71 8.94
N ASP A 63 -7.49 17.41 9.91
CA ASP A 63 -6.08 17.81 9.91
C ASP A 63 -5.11 16.73 10.40
N TRP A 64 -5.60 15.55 10.77
CA TRP A 64 -4.78 14.49 11.35
C TRP A 64 -4.91 13.19 10.58
N CYS A 65 -3.78 12.50 10.45
CA CYS A 65 -3.67 11.23 9.75
C CYS A 65 -3.16 10.16 10.69
N ARG A 66 -3.98 9.14 10.94
CA ARG A 66 -3.59 7.95 11.71
C ARG A 66 -2.66 7.08 10.85
N THR A 67 -1.58 6.60 11.45
CA THR A 67 -0.60 5.74 10.78
C THR A 67 0.14 4.85 11.78
N THR A 68 0.99 3.97 11.27
CA THR A 68 1.93 3.17 12.04
C THR A 68 3.33 3.35 11.45
N TYR A 69 4.32 3.64 12.29
CA TYR A 69 5.72 3.74 11.90
C TYR A 69 6.58 2.91 12.85
N GLN A 70 7.37 1.97 12.30
CA GLN A 70 8.24 1.06 13.07
C GLN A 70 7.50 0.37 14.23
N GLY A 71 6.29 -0.13 13.96
CA GLY A 71 5.44 -0.82 14.96
C GLY A 71 4.74 0.11 15.96
N ARG A 72 4.92 1.43 15.88
CA ARG A 72 4.27 2.41 16.76
C ARG A 72 3.11 3.09 16.02
N GLY A 73 1.89 2.89 16.51
CA GLY A 73 0.71 3.61 16.02
C GLY A 73 0.64 5.05 16.57
N GLY A 74 0.13 5.98 15.77
CA GLY A 74 -0.07 7.37 16.19
C GLY A 74 -0.69 8.23 15.09
N TYR A 75 -0.59 9.55 15.27
CA TYR A 75 -1.15 10.55 14.38
C TYR A 75 -0.06 11.52 13.89
N LEU A 76 -0.08 11.81 12.59
CA LEU A 76 0.73 12.85 11.95
C LEU A 76 -0.19 14.00 11.53
N ALA A 77 0.34 15.22 11.56
CA ALA A 77 -0.37 16.38 11.01
C ALA A 77 -0.44 16.25 9.49
N ARG A 78 -1.62 16.43 8.91
CA ARG A 78 -1.87 16.29 7.46
C ARG A 78 -1.07 17.29 6.63
N SER A 79 -0.79 18.46 7.17
CA SER A 79 0.06 19.49 6.52
C SER A 79 1.50 19.05 6.27
N LEU A 80 1.99 18.04 6.99
CA LEU A 80 3.32 17.45 6.81
C LEU A 80 3.34 16.26 5.85
N LEU A 81 2.18 15.94 5.25
CA LEU A 81 1.99 14.81 4.36
C LEU A 81 1.62 15.30 2.97
N ARG A 82 2.30 14.77 1.96
CA ARG A 82 1.87 14.86 0.56
C ARG A 82 1.13 13.56 0.23
N PRO A 83 -0.19 13.59 -0.01
CA PRO A 83 -0.92 12.42 -0.47
C PRO A 83 -0.24 11.86 -1.72
N THR A 84 0.10 10.58 -1.70
CA THR A 84 0.50 9.86 -2.91
C THR A 84 -0.75 9.30 -3.55
N SER A 85 -1.65 10.20 -3.93
CA SER A 85 -2.77 9.87 -4.80
C SER A 85 -2.20 9.67 -6.19
N LYS A 86 -1.77 8.44 -6.50
CA LYS A 86 -1.66 7.88 -7.86
C LYS A 86 -0.99 6.51 -7.77
N SER A 87 -1.82 5.46 -7.81
CA SER A 87 -1.60 4.54 -8.93
C SER A 87 -1.84 5.41 -10.16
N SER A 88 -0.77 5.86 -10.82
CA SER A 88 -0.94 6.67 -12.03
C SER A 88 -1.71 5.81 -13.01
N ALA A 89 -2.76 6.35 -13.63
CA ALA A 89 -3.14 5.81 -14.93
C ALA A 89 -1.86 5.82 -15.78
N LEU A 90 -1.58 4.70 -16.46
CA LEU A 90 -0.52 4.60 -17.45
C LEU A 90 -0.90 5.46 -18.66
N THR A 91 -0.91 6.78 -18.48
CA THR A 91 -1.17 7.81 -19.51
C THR A 91 0.06 8.70 -19.71
N GLY A 92 1.23 8.28 -19.21
CA GLY A 92 2.51 8.76 -19.71
C GLY A 92 2.89 8.00 -20.97
N THR A 93 3.66 8.64 -21.86
CA THR A 93 4.38 8.09 -23.02
C THR A 93 5.43 7.02 -22.64
N GLY A 94 5.08 6.11 -21.73
CA GLY A 94 5.91 5.05 -21.17
C GLY A 94 5.24 3.66 -21.22
N THR A 95 4.03 3.55 -21.79
CA THR A 95 3.45 2.26 -22.20
C THR A 95 4.07 1.80 -23.51
N VAL A 96 5.32 1.36 -23.44
CA VAL A 96 5.92 0.60 -24.52
C VAL A 96 5.32 -0.81 -24.47
N TYR A 97 4.70 -1.26 -25.55
CA TYR A 97 4.15 -2.61 -25.66
C TYR A 97 4.75 -3.31 -26.87
N TYR A 98 5.31 -4.50 -26.65
CA TYR A 98 5.78 -5.36 -27.72
C TYR A 98 4.89 -6.59 -27.83
N ALA A 99 4.31 -6.81 -29.01
CA ALA A 99 3.43 -7.95 -29.26
C ALA A 99 4.16 -9.30 -29.16
N SER A 100 5.46 -9.34 -29.44
CA SER A 100 6.28 -10.56 -29.39
C SER A 100 7.76 -10.23 -29.18
N CYS A 101 8.57 -11.25 -28.90
CA CYS A 101 10.01 -11.09 -28.84
C CYS A 101 10.64 -10.74 -30.19
N THR A 102 10.00 -11.13 -31.30
CA THR A 102 10.37 -10.64 -32.64
C THR A 102 10.22 -9.12 -32.74
N ALA A 103 9.09 -8.56 -32.31
CA ALA A 103 8.87 -7.10 -32.34
C ALA A 103 9.87 -6.37 -31.44
N LEU A 104 10.16 -6.94 -30.27
CA LEU A 104 11.09 -6.36 -29.30
C LEU A 104 12.55 -6.38 -29.81
N ARG A 105 12.98 -7.48 -30.45
CA ARG A 105 14.30 -7.60 -31.09
C ARG A 105 14.43 -6.68 -32.31
N ALA A 106 13.38 -6.59 -33.15
CA ALA A 106 13.36 -5.70 -34.30
C ALA A 106 13.49 -4.21 -33.91
N ALA A 107 12.97 -3.84 -32.73
CA ALA A 107 13.12 -2.52 -32.15
C ALA A 107 14.50 -2.29 -31.48
N GLY A 108 15.40 -3.28 -31.47
CA GLY A 108 16.70 -3.18 -30.80
C GLY A 108 16.63 -3.12 -29.27
N ALA A 109 15.47 -3.44 -28.68
CA ALA A 109 15.22 -3.34 -27.24
C ALA A 109 15.51 -4.63 -26.46
N ALA A 110 15.92 -5.71 -27.16
CA ALA A 110 16.15 -7.03 -26.56
C ALA A 110 17.62 -7.23 -26.17
N PRO A 111 17.91 -7.98 -25.09
CA PRO A 111 16.96 -8.51 -24.11
C PRO A 111 16.47 -7.45 -23.12
N ILE A 112 15.28 -7.65 -22.52
CA ILE A 112 14.68 -6.69 -21.58
C ILE A 112 14.52 -7.28 -20.18
N ARG A 113 14.96 -6.54 -19.15
CA ARG A 113 14.86 -6.96 -17.74
C ARG A 113 13.57 -6.52 -17.08
N LEU A 114 13.13 -7.27 -16.06
CA LEU A 114 11.98 -6.94 -15.21
C LEU A 114 12.07 -5.49 -14.71
N GLY A 115 10.94 -4.76 -14.80
CA GLY A 115 10.82 -3.37 -14.36
C GLY A 115 11.19 -2.32 -15.41
N LYS A 116 11.66 -2.71 -16.61
CA LYS A 116 11.83 -1.78 -17.74
C LYS A 116 10.50 -1.58 -18.50
N PRO A 117 10.22 -0.37 -19.02
CA PRO A 117 9.10 -0.16 -19.94
C PRO A 117 9.15 -1.12 -21.13
N GLY A 118 8.05 -1.83 -21.42
CA GLY A 118 8.03 -2.89 -22.44
C GLY A 118 8.23 -4.30 -21.91
N TYR A 119 8.72 -4.47 -20.67
CA TYR A 119 8.76 -5.78 -20.05
C TYR A 119 7.34 -6.27 -19.74
N ARG A 120 7.05 -7.50 -20.14
CA ARG A 120 5.83 -8.21 -19.73
C ARG A 120 6.13 -9.69 -19.58
N THR A 121 5.51 -10.35 -18.60
CA THR A 121 5.75 -11.77 -18.31
C THR A 121 5.50 -12.68 -19.51
N GLY A 122 4.58 -12.32 -20.42
CA GLY A 122 4.36 -13.11 -21.64
C GLY A 122 5.48 -13.01 -22.69
N LEU A 123 6.56 -12.25 -22.45
CA LEU A 123 7.78 -12.23 -23.25
C LEU A 123 8.92 -13.03 -22.58
N ASP A 124 8.76 -13.37 -21.31
CA ASP A 124 9.68 -14.14 -20.47
C ASP A 124 9.11 -15.54 -20.29
N SER A 125 9.26 -16.37 -21.31
CA SER A 125 8.71 -17.73 -21.39
C SER A 125 9.35 -18.65 -20.35
N ASN A 126 10.64 -18.43 -20.07
CA ASN A 126 11.41 -19.21 -19.12
C ASN A 126 11.36 -18.67 -17.67
N ARG A 127 10.76 -17.49 -17.46
CA ARG A 127 10.54 -16.82 -16.17
C ARG A 127 11.83 -16.50 -15.42
N ASN A 128 12.90 -16.16 -16.13
CA ASN A 128 14.20 -15.84 -15.53
C ASN A 128 14.40 -14.33 -15.25
N SER A 129 13.35 -13.51 -15.37
CA SER A 129 13.37 -12.05 -15.22
C SER A 129 14.11 -11.29 -16.33
N VAL A 130 14.42 -11.97 -17.44
CA VAL A 130 15.03 -11.41 -18.65
C VAL A 130 14.22 -11.88 -19.86
N ALA A 131 13.25 -11.07 -20.28
CA ALA A 131 12.42 -11.36 -21.44
C ALA A 131 13.18 -11.22 -22.75
N CYS A 132 12.80 -12.05 -23.73
CA CYS A 132 13.36 -12.10 -25.07
C CYS A 132 14.85 -12.39 -25.12
N ASP A 133 15.35 -13.17 -24.14
CA ASP A 133 16.71 -13.66 -24.14
C ASP A 133 16.91 -14.82 -25.14
N ARG A 134 18.01 -15.59 -25.02
CA ARG A 134 18.27 -16.75 -25.89
C ARG A 134 17.27 -17.91 -25.68
N GLY A 135 16.61 -17.98 -24.52
CA GLY A 135 15.64 -19.02 -24.19
C GLY A 135 14.20 -18.67 -24.57
N ASP A 136 13.92 -17.42 -24.93
CA ASP A 136 12.60 -16.94 -25.33
C ASP A 136 12.46 -16.89 -26.86
N ARG A 137 11.30 -17.31 -27.39
CA ARG A 137 11.00 -17.20 -28.83
C ARG A 137 10.34 -15.87 -29.18
#